data_AF-A0A4S2UJR5-F1
#
_entry.id   AF-A0A4S2UJR5-F1
#
_cell.length_a   1.000
_cell.length_b   1.000
_cell.length_c   1.000
_cell.angle_alpha   90.00
_cell.angle_beta   90.00
_cell.angle_gamma   90.00
#
_symmetry.space_group_name_H-M   'P 1'
#
loop_
_entity.id
_entity.type
_entity.pdbx_description
1 polymer ?
#
loop_
_entity_poly.entity_id
_entity_poly.type
_entity_poly.pdbx_seq_one_letter_code
_entity_poly.pdbx_strand_id
1 'polypeptide(L)'
;MLLNFSADAAYGKTAVQPVRMPIPPMPSTQPVPMPSYSAAATDLMDTPTDWTWRQLRDYVMRSVAERHGPQPTGDEIKTTAIFQSFHKRWGALAGPIARFAFEQQDGYWRSAPVTATRFTKGSDEYFAAPIAERLTSA
;
A
#
# COMPACT_ATOMS: atom_id res chain seq x y z
N MET A 1 -16.43 70.58 26.38
CA MET A 1 -15.35 70.34 27.36
C MET A 1 -15.20 68.83 27.52
N LEU A 2 -14.04 68.30 27.13
CA LEU A 2 -13.73 66.88 27.15
C LEU A 2 -13.46 66.41 28.58
N LEU A 3 -14.13 65.33 29.00
CA LEU A 3 -13.87 64.63 30.25
C LEU A 3 -12.69 63.66 30.03
N ASN A 4 -11.60 63.96 30.72
CA ASN A 4 -10.33 63.23 30.66
C ASN A 4 -10.40 62.03 31.62
N PHE A 5 -10.26 60.81 31.10
CA PHE A 5 -10.19 59.59 31.91
C PHE A 5 -8.73 59.30 32.28
N SER A 6 -8.40 59.47 33.56
CA SER A 6 -7.19 58.90 34.16
C SER A 6 -7.30 57.38 34.16
N ALA A 7 -6.36 56.71 33.51
CA ALA A 7 -6.15 55.27 33.63
C ALA A 7 -4.69 55.02 34.02
N ASP A 8 -4.54 54.62 35.27
CA ASP A 8 -3.34 54.06 35.87
C ASP A 8 -3.07 52.68 35.25
N ALA A 9 -1.88 52.51 34.66
CA ALA A 9 -1.38 51.19 34.26
C ALA A 9 0.14 51.19 34.27
N ALA A 10 0.71 51.00 35.45
CA ALA A 10 2.10 50.59 35.61
C ALA A 10 2.29 49.16 35.05
N TYR A 11 2.67 49.05 33.78
CA TYR A 11 3.00 47.76 33.16
C TYR A 11 4.50 47.49 33.31
N GLY A 12 4.84 46.66 34.29
CA GLY A 12 6.19 46.16 34.52
C GLY A 12 6.71 45.38 33.31
N LYS A 13 7.87 45.79 32.81
CA LYS A 13 8.64 45.05 31.80
C LYS A 13 9.37 43.88 32.47
N THR A 14 8.83 42.68 32.37
CA THR A 14 9.58 41.44 32.63
C THR A 14 10.15 40.91 31.32
N ALA A 15 11.47 41.00 31.16
CA ALA A 15 12.20 40.43 30.04
C ALA A 15 12.17 38.89 30.14
N VAL A 16 11.59 38.23 29.15
CA VAL A 16 11.61 36.76 29.03
C VAL A 16 12.90 36.36 28.33
N GLN A 17 13.82 35.73 29.07
CA GLN A 17 14.98 35.07 28.46
C GLN A 17 14.55 33.76 27.80
N PRO A 18 15.01 33.44 26.58
CA PRO A 18 14.75 32.14 25.98
C PRO A 18 15.60 31.05 26.65
N VAL A 19 14.93 30.10 27.30
CA VAL A 19 15.54 28.87 27.82
C VAL A 19 15.98 28.00 26.65
N ARG A 20 17.29 27.90 26.41
CA ARG A 20 17.88 26.91 25.49
C ARG A 20 17.81 25.53 26.15
N MET A 21 16.83 24.71 25.76
CA MET A 21 16.84 23.28 26.10
C MET A 21 17.90 22.55 25.26
N PRO A 22 18.68 21.63 25.85
CA PRO A 22 19.54 20.73 25.09
C PRO A 22 18.69 19.76 24.26
N ILE A 23 18.97 19.67 22.96
CA ILE A 23 18.33 18.74 22.04
C ILE A 23 18.80 17.32 22.42
N PRO A 24 17.90 16.37 22.73
CA PRO A 24 18.29 14.98 22.95
C PRO A 24 18.88 14.39 21.66
N PRO A 25 19.92 13.53 21.74
CA PRO A 25 20.43 12.85 20.56
C PRO A 25 19.30 12.02 19.94
N MET A 26 19.10 12.17 18.62
CA MET A 26 18.13 11.36 17.89
C MET A 26 18.48 9.87 18.04
N PRO A 27 17.49 8.99 18.25
CA PRO A 27 17.74 7.55 18.20
C PRO A 27 18.21 7.18 16.80
N SER A 28 19.37 6.55 16.72
CA SER A 28 19.92 5.97 15.49
C SER A 28 18.86 5.11 14.83
N THR A 29 18.43 5.49 13.62
CA THR A 29 17.49 4.73 12.81
C THR A 29 18.13 3.37 12.51
N GLN A 30 17.73 2.33 13.24
CA GLN A 30 18.09 0.97 12.89
C GLN A 30 17.47 0.64 11.53
N PRO A 31 18.24 0.08 10.57
CA PRO A 31 17.67 -0.38 9.31
C PRO A 31 16.61 -1.43 9.62
N VAL A 32 15.36 -1.13 9.26
CA VAL A 32 14.26 -2.09 9.36
C VAL A 32 14.64 -3.33 8.54
N PRO A 33 14.56 -4.55 9.12
CA PRO A 33 14.81 -5.76 8.37
C PRO A 33 13.78 -5.85 7.24
N MET A 34 14.24 -5.74 6.00
CA MET A 34 13.40 -6.06 4.85
C MET A 34 12.99 -7.53 4.98
N PRO A 35 11.70 -7.87 4.89
CA PRO A 35 11.31 -9.26 4.72
C PRO A 35 11.96 -9.77 3.44
N SER A 36 12.94 -10.65 3.59
CA SER A 36 13.49 -11.42 2.48
C SER A 36 12.42 -12.41 2.04
N TYR A 37 11.59 -12.02 1.08
CA TYR A 37 10.74 -12.96 0.37
C TYR A 37 11.66 -13.82 -0.49
N SER A 38 12.10 -14.95 0.07
CA SER A 38 12.87 -15.95 -0.66
C SER A 38 11.98 -16.49 -1.76
N ALA A 39 12.23 -16.05 -2.99
CA ALA A 39 11.51 -16.53 -4.15
C ALA A 39 11.77 -18.03 -4.29
N ALA A 40 10.73 -18.84 -4.11
CA ALA A 40 10.76 -20.15 -4.70
C ALA A 40 10.76 -19.94 -6.22
N ALA A 41 11.87 -20.26 -6.88
CA ALA A 41 12.08 -20.15 -8.33
C ALA A 41 11.02 -20.90 -9.18
N THR A 42 10.12 -21.65 -8.53
CA THR A 42 8.95 -22.30 -9.11
C THR A 42 7.92 -21.34 -9.71
N ASP A 43 7.83 -20.10 -9.21
CA ASP A 43 6.83 -19.13 -9.69
C ASP A 43 7.05 -18.66 -11.15
N LEU A 44 8.27 -18.81 -11.67
CA LEU A 44 8.62 -18.43 -13.05
C LEU A 44 8.34 -19.54 -14.08
N MET A 45 8.16 -20.78 -13.61
CA MET A 45 8.03 -21.98 -14.46
C MET A 45 6.58 -22.48 -14.56
N ASP A 46 5.69 -22.04 -13.66
CA ASP A 46 4.27 -22.38 -13.73
C ASP A 46 3.52 -21.47 -14.71
N THR A 47 2.78 -22.09 -15.62
CA THR A 47 1.82 -21.37 -16.47
C THR A 47 0.82 -20.67 -15.55
N PRO A 48 0.59 -19.35 -15.68
CA PRO A 48 -0.23 -18.58 -14.74
C PRO A 48 -1.67 -19.10 -14.57
N THR A 49 -2.13 -19.92 -15.51
CA THR A 49 -3.42 -20.60 -15.51
C THR A 49 -3.62 -21.57 -14.32
N ASP A 50 -2.54 -22.15 -13.79
CA ASP A 50 -2.61 -23.21 -12.77
C ASP A 50 -2.23 -22.72 -11.36
N TRP A 51 -2.12 -21.40 -11.17
CA TRP A 51 -1.72 -20.85 -9.89
C TRP A 51 -2.72 -21.17 -8.79
N THR A 52 -2.20 -21.65 -7.66
CA THR A 52 -2.94 -21.69 -6.40
C THR A 52 -3.14 -20.29 -5.84
N TRP A 53 -4.12 -20.11 -4.95
CA TRP A 53 -4.34 -18.82 -4.29
C TRP A 53 -3.10 -18.32 -3.52
N ARG A 54 -2.20 -19.22 -3.08
CA ARG A 54 -0.94 -18.88 -2.39
C ARG A 54 0.06 -18.28 -3.36
N GLN A 55 0.30 -18.94 -4.50
CA GLN A 55 1.17 -18.42 -5.57
C GLN A 55 0.67 -17.07 -6.06
N LEU A 56 -0.64 -16.93 -6.28
CA LEU A 56 -1.24 -15.65 -6.64
C LEU A 56 -0.96 -14.55 -5.61
N ARG A 57 -1.20 -14.84 -4.32
CA ARG A 57 -0.94 -13.89 -3.22
C ARG A 57 0.52 -13.49 -3.21
N ASP A 58 1.42 -14.46 -3.24
CA ASP A 58 2.85 -14.23 -3.09
C ASP A 58 3.40 -13.44 -4.30
N TYR A 59 2.95 -13.76 -5.51
CA TYR A 59 3.25 -12.98 -6.72
C TYR A 59 2.77 -11.52 -6.61
N VAL A 60 1.52 -11.29 -6.20
CA VAL A 60 0.97 -9.93 -6.09
C VAL A 60 1.69 -9.15 -4.99
N MET A 61 1.88 -9.73 -3.80
CA MET A 61 2.54 -9.05 -2.69
C MET A 61 3.99 -8.69 -3.02
N ARG A 62 4.71 -9.59 -3.70
CA ARG A 62 6.05 -9.29 -4.24
C ARG A 62 5.99 -8.17 -5.27
N SER A 63 5.11 -8.26 -6.26
CA SER A 63 5.00 -7.26 -7.33
C SER A 63 4.65 -5.87 -6.81
N VAL A 64 3.82 -5.80 -5.77
CA VAL A 64 3.50 -4.56 -5.04
C VAL A 64 4.71 -4.06 -4.27
N ALA A 65 5.41 -4.92 -3.53
CA ALA A 65 6.59 -4.53 -2.75
C ALA A 65 7.71 -3.99 -3.64
N GLU A 66 7.93 -4.59 -4.82
CA GLU A 66 8.94 -4.18 -5.79
C GLU A 66 8.64 -2.81 -6.42
N ARG A 67 7.37 -2.50 -6.71
CA ARG A 67 6.97 -1.29 -7.44
C ARG A 67 6.55 -0.13 -6.55
N HIS A 68 5.78 -0.43 -5.52
CA HIS A 68 5.14 0.57 -4.65
C HIS A 68 5.77 0.63 -3.25
N GLY A 69 6.77 -0.21 -2.99
CA GLY A 69 7.44 -0.32 -1.70
C GLY A 69 6.74 -1.25 -0.71
N PRO A 70 7.40 -1.56 0.44
CA PRO A 70 6.86 -2.47 1.44
C PRO A 70 5.53 -1.97 1.98
N GLN A 71 4.47 -2.75 1.76
CA GLN A 71 3.17 -2.47 2.38
C GLN A 71 3.19 -2.98 3.83
N PRO A 72 2.59 -2.25 4.79
CA PRO A 72 2.51 -2.72 6.16
C PRO A 72 1.80 -4.07 6.21
N THR A 73 2.45 -5.06 6.82
CA THR A 73 2.01 -6.46 6.99
C THR A 73 0.83 -6.60 7.97
N GLY A 74 -0.08 -5.62 7.99
CA GLY A 74 -1.02 -5.38 9.08
C GLY A 74 -2.14 -6.41 9.20
N ASP A 75 -2.42 -7.23 8.18
CA ASP A 75 -3.45 -8.26 8.26
C ASP A 75 -3.21 -9.39 7.25
N GLU A 76 -2.34 -10.33 7.60
CA GLU A 76 -2.13 -11.55 6.80
C GLU A 76 -3.44 -12.34 6.64
N ILE A 77 -4.30 -12.35 7.66
CA ILE A 77 -5.61 -13.01 7.65
C ILE A 77 -6.51 -12.39 6.57
N LYS A 78 -6.62 -11.05 6.53
CA LYS A 78 -7.45 -10.37 5.52
C LYS A 78 -6.88 -10.59 4.12
N THR A 79 -5.56 -10.47 3.97
CA THR A 79 -4.87 -10.69 2.70
C THR A 79 -5.14 -12.10 2.17
N THR A 80 -5.02 -13.11 3.03
CA THR A 80 -5.33 -14.50 2.70
C THR A 80 -6.78 -14.68 2.27
N ALA A 81 -7.74 -14.11 3.02
CA ALA A 81 -9.16 -14.17 2.67
C ALA A 81 -9.49 -13.51 1.34
N ILE A 82 -8.83 -12.39 1.01
CA ILE A 82 -8.97 -11.69 -0.28
C ILE A 82 -8.55 -12.62 -1.42
N PHE A 83 -7.34 -13.17 -1.38
CA PHE A 83 -6.82 -13.99 -2.48
C PHE A 83 -7.52 -15.34 -2.61
N GLN A 84 -7.92 -15.98 -1.50
CA GLN A 84 -8.77 -17.17 -1.55
C GLN A 84 -10.11 -16.87 -2.23
N SER A 85 -10.75 -15.78 -1.83
CA SER A 85 -12.03 -15.38 -2.42
C SER A 85 -11.87 -15.00 -3.89
N PHE A 86 -10.78 -14.33 -4.26
CA PHE A 86 -10.50 -13.93 -5.65
C PHE A 86 -10.26 -15.14 -6.54
N HIS A 87 -9.39 -16.06 -6.09
CA HIS A 87 -9.13 -17.33 -6.76
C HIS A 87 -10.40 -18.16 -6.93
N LYS A 88 -11.28 -18.22 -5.91
CA LYS A 88 -12.57 -18.90 -6.01
C LYS A 88 -13.51 -18.30 -7.07
N ARG A 89 -13.44 -16.98 -7.32
CA ARG A 89 -14.32 -16.31 -8.29
C ARG A 89 -13.80 -16.38 -9.72
N TRP A 90 -12.49 -16.26 -9.90
CA TRP A 90 -11.85 -16.15 -11.22
C TRP A 90 -11.17 -17.45 -11.69
N GLY A 91 -10.91 -18.38 -10.77
CA GLY A 91 -10.30 -19.68 -11.06
C GLY A 91 -9.01 -19.55 -11.86
N ALA A 92 -8.97 -20.22 -13.02
CA ALA A 92 -7.85 -20.21 -13.96
C ALA A 92 -7.49 -18.81 -14.50
N LEU A 93 -8.41 -17.84 -14.46
CA LEU A 93 -8.15 -16.47 -14.90
C LEU A 93 -7.47 -15.61 -13.81
N ALA A 94 -7.42 -16.08 -12.56
CA ALA A 94 -6.90 -15.28 -11.46
C ALA A 94 -5.42 -14.90 -11.64
N GLY A 95 -4.57 -15.85 -12.04
CA GLY A 95 -3.15 -15.62 -12.33
C GLY A 95 -2.93 -14.73 -13.55
N PRO A 96 -3.55 -15.01 -14.72
CA PRO A 96 -3.47 -14.16 -15.89
C PRO A 96 -3.91 -12.71 -15.64
N ILE A 97 -4.97 -12.48 -14.85
CA ILE A 97 -5.42 -11.13 -14.48
C ILE A 97 -4.33 -10.39 -13.68
N ALA A 98 -3.72 -11.06 -12.70
CA ALA A 98 -2.64 -10.47 -11.92
C ALA A 98 -1.42 -10.15 -12.79
N ARG A 99 -0.99 -11.08 -13.64
CA ARG A 99 0.13 -10.83 -14.57
C ARG A 99 -0.18 -9.68 -15.52
N PHE A 100 -1.38 -9.60 -16.08
CA PHE A 100 -1.77 -8.48 -16.93
C PHE A 100 -1.63 -7.14 -16.18
N ALA A 101 -2.11 -7.08 -14.93
CA ALA A 101 -2.05 -5.87 -14.12
C ALA A 101 -0.61 -5.43 -13.80
N PHE A 102 0.31 -6.35 -13.52
CA PHE A 102 1.69 -6.01 -13.13
C PHE A 102 2.68 -5.96 -14.30
N GLU A 103 2.49 -6.75 -15.35
CA GLU A 103 3.41 -6.86 -16.49
C GLU A 103 2.99 -5.96 -17.65
N GLN A 104 1.69 -5.86 -17.96
CA GLN A 104 1.24 -5.02 -19.09
C GLN A 104 0.84 -3.61 -18.67
N GLN A 105 0.41 -3.42 -17.43
CA GLN A 105 -0.03 -2.12 -16.90
C GLN A 105 0.91 -1.54 -15.85
N ASP A 106 2.11 -2.14 -15.71
CA ASP A 106 3.17 -1.72 -14.79
C ASP A 106 2.72 -1.56 -13.32
N GLY A 107 1.74 -2.37 -12.89
CA GLY A 107 1.20 -2.30 -11.53
C GLY A 107 0.29 -1.09 -11.29
N TYR A 108 -0.21 -0.45 -12.34
CA TYR A 108 -1.22 0.60 -12.29
C TYR A 108 -2.49 0.17 -13.03
N TRP A 109 -3.64 0.63 -12.55
CA TRP A 109 -4.90 0.45 -13.25
C TRP A 109 -5.73 1.72 -13.14
N ARG A 110 -6.08 2.33 -14.29
CA ARG A 110 -6.81 3.59 -14.37
C ARG A 110 -6.21 4.68 -13.46
N SER A 111 -4.91 4.88 -13.58
CA SER A 111 -4.15 5.89 -12.80
C SER A 111 -4.08 5.65 -11.29
N ALA A 112 -4.45 4.45 -10.81
CA ALA A 112 -4.32 4.07 -9.41
C ALA A 112 -3.39 2.84 -9.26
N PRO A 113 -2.59 2.76 -8.19
CA PRO A 113 -1.73 1.60 -7.96
C PRO A 113 -2.57 0.34 -7.70
N VAL A 114 -2.13 -0.78 -8.27
CA VAL A 114 -2.69 -2.10 -8.01
C VAL A 114 -2.13 -2.58 -6.68
N THR A 115 -2.99 -2.69 -5.67
CA THR A 115 -2.67 -3.27 -4.36
C THR A 115 -3.55 -4.49 -4.09
N ALA A 116 -3.29 -5.24 -3.00
CA ALA A 116 -4.12 -6.40 -2.62
C ALA A 116 -5.63 -6.06 -2.56
N THR A 117 -6.00 -4.82 -2.22
CA THR A 117 -7.40 -4.38 -2.16
C THR A 117 -8.13 -4.42 -3.51
N ARG A 118 -7.41 -4.32 -4.63
CA ARG A 118 -7.99 -4.44 -5.99
C ARG A 118 -8.47 -5.85 -6.33
N PHE A 119 -8.06 -6.86 -5.56
CA PHE A 119 -8.49 -8.25 -5.71
C PHE A 119 -9.74 -8.57 -4.87
N THR A 120 -10.39 -7.56 -4.29
CA THR A 120 -11.65 -7.71 -3.57
C THR A 120 -12.85 -7.79 -4.52
N LYS A 121 -13.96 -8.38 -4.05
CA LYS A 121 -15.20 -8.52 -4.84
C LYS A 121 -15.71 -7.17 -5.36
N GLY A 122 -15.65 -6.14 -4.52
CA GLY A 122 -16.07 -4.79 -4.89
C GLY A 122 -15.23 -4.16 -6.00
N SER A 123 -14.07 -4.74 -6.33
CA SER A 123 -13.21 -4.32 -7.43
C SER A 123 -13.39 -5.07 -8.73
N ASP A 124 -14.07 -6.21 -8.71
CA ASP A 124 -14.12 -7.13 -9.83
C ASP A 124 -14.66 -6.47 -11.12
N GLU A 125 -15.78 -5.74 -11.05
CA GLU A 125 -16.46 -5.17 -12.21
C GLU A 125 -15.62 -4.15 -13.00
N TYR A 126 -14.73 -3.42 -12.33
CA TYR A 126 -13.92 -2.38 -12.97
C TYR A 126 -12.44 -2.73 -13.10
N PHE A 127 -11.97 -3.79 -12.45
CA PHE A 127 -10.58 -4.25 -12.50
C PHE A 127 -10.47 -5.63 -13.15
N ALA A 128 -11.05 -6.66 -12.53
CA ALA A 128 -10.83 -8.04 -12.97
C ALA A 128 -11.65 -8.40 -14.22
N ALA A 129 -12.91 -7.97 -14.32
CA ALA A 129 -13.78 -8.29 -15.45
C ALA A 129 -13.29 -7.69 -16.79
N PRO A 130 -12.89 -6.41 -16.87
CA PRO A 130 -12.38 -5.85 -18.12
C PRO A 130 -11.04 -6.48 -18.55
N ILE A 131 -10.23 -6.94 -17.59
CA ILE A 131 -8.98 -7.66 -17.90
C ILE A 131 -9.31 -9.06 -18.41
N ALA A 132 -10.21 -9.79 -17.74
CA ALA A 132 -10.65 -11.11 -18.16
C ALA A 132 -11.23 -11.11 -19.58
N GLU A 133 -12.09 -10.14 -19.90
CA GLU A 133 -12.67 -9.97 -21.24
C GLU A 133 -11.59 -9.82 -22.32
N ARG A 134 -10.58 -8.98 -22.07
CA ARG A 134 -9.42 -8.79 -22.96
C ARG A 134 -8.60 -10.07 -23.13
N LEU A 135 -8.43 -10.86 -22.08
CA LEU A 135 -7.68 -12.11 -22.11
C LEU A 135 -8.42 -13.22 -22.87
N THR A 136 -9.75 -13.20 -22.86
CA THR A 136 -10.58 -14.18 -23.59
C THR A 136 -10.86 -13.80 -25.05
N SER A 137 -10.69 -12.52 -25.39
CA SER A 137 -10.93 -11.99 -26.74
C SER A 137 -9.66 -11.95 -27.61
N ALA A 138 -8.51 -12.35 -27.06
CA ALA A 138 -7.22 -12.46 -27.73
C ALA A 138 -6.97 -13.91 -28.17
#